data_AF-A0A2M7N138-F1
#
_entry.id   AF-A0A2M7N138-F1
#
_cell.length_a   1.000
_cell.length_b   1.000
_cell.length_c   1.000
_cell.angle_alpha   90.00
_cell.angle_beta   90.00
_cell.angle_gamma   90.00
#
_symmetry.space_group_name_H-M   'P 1'
#
loop_
_entity.id
_entity.type
_entity.pdbx_description
1 polymer ?
#
loop_
_entity_poly.entity_id
_entity_poly.type
_entity_poly.pdbx_seq_one_letter_code
_entity_poly.pdbx_strand_id
1 'polypeptide(L)'
;MDKNTVIGIILIVVIFGIFAWVNQPSEEEVTKAKQQRDSIEKVINDSLKTVALQQSTVENSVPTLTSNDSASQVLPDSLIEKKNEDIYGDFSKAAEGTTKFITLENNKIKIKFSTLGGRPYSVELKEYKTYDSLPLILFDGDSTVFGLNFFSQNKSISTNNLFFEPNTSDSLLKAVQSSQKITMRLNAGKGQYLEFVYELPPNSYKMKFRINTIGFDKVITNNANFMSLNWDIFVSQQEKGKDFENSYTTVYYKYLDDEVDYLSETKDSKEDLRTKVKWLAFKQQFFSAVLMANDVFLSATVSSNKYIGSQKRLIKIFKSEITIPFDRKPSESRDLTFYFGPNHYNTLAKQEMPDLEKLVPLGWGIFGWINRFAVIPIFNFLGGFIASYGLIIFLLTLIIKLVLFPLTYKSYLSTAKMKVLKPQIDEINARIPKDKTMERQQATMALYKKVGVNPLGGCLPMALQMPILFAMFRFFPASIELRQKSFLWATDLSSYDSVWNFGYDIPFYGDHVSLFCLLMTASTIIYTYQQNKMNPQSTSIPGMKVMMYLMPVMFLFMFNSYASGLSYYYLLANLFTFAQMYFIRRFVDEKAILAKLNENKKNPVKKSKFQERLELMAKQRKLKK
;
A
#
# COMPACT_ATOMS: atom_id res chain seq x y z
N MET A 1 43.92 -1.96 -0.85
CA MET A 1 42.93 -3.05 -0.86
C MET A 1 43.71 -4.30 -1.23
N ASP A 2 43.64 -5.37 -0.44
CA ASP A 2 44.49 -6.54 -0.67
C ASP A 2 44.12 -7.24 -2.00
N LYS A 3 45.08 -7.82 -2.73
CA LYS A 3 44.81 -8.44 -4.05
C LYS A 3 43.68 -9.47 -3.95
N ASN A 4 43.62 -10.19 -2.83
CA ASN A 4 42.58 -11.18 -2.55
C ASN A 4 41.19 -10.55 -2.33
N THR A 5 41.11 -9.30 -1.87
CA THR A 5 39.85 -8.55 -1.72
C THR A 5 39.35 -8.03 -3.06
N VAL A 6 40.25 -7.57 -3.94
CA VAL A 6 39.92 -7.16 -5.31
C VAL A 6 39.44 -8.36 -6.12
N ILE A 7 40.16 -9.49 -6.02
CA ILE A 7 39.78 -10.76 -6.67
C ILE A 7 38.44 -11.27 -6.12
N GLY A 8 38.18 -11.13 -4.81
CA GLY A 8 36.89 -11.48 -4.21
C GLY A 8 35.72 -10.63 -4.72
N ILE A 9 35.91 -9.32 -4.91
CA ILE A 9 34.88 -8.43 -5.49
C ILE A 9 34.64 -8.77 -6.96
N ILE A 10 35.70 -9.01 -7.73
CA ILE A 10 35.59 -9.43 -9.14
C ILE A 10 34.87 -10.77 -9.24
N LEU A 11 35.20 -11.74 -8.37
CA LEU A 11 34.52 -13.03 -8.33
C LEU A 11 33.05 -12.90 -7.93
N ILE A 12 32.69 -12.01 -7.00
CA ILE A 12 31.28 -11.79 -6.64
C ILE A 12 30.52 -11.17 -7.81
N VAL A 13 31.08 -10.16 -8.48
CA VAL A 13 30.46 -9.54 -9.67
C VAL A 13 30.33 -10.57 -10.80
N VAL A 14 31.34 -11.42 -11.01
CA VAL A 14 31.31 -12.51 -11.99
C VAL A 14 30.30 -13.59 -11.61
N ILE A 15 30.18 -13.97 -10.34
CA ILE A 15 29.20 -14.95 -9.86
C ILE A 15 27.77 -14.40 -10.01
N PHE A 16 27.54 -13.13 -9.69
CA PHE A 16 26.22 -12.51 -9.93
C PHE A 16 25.93 -12.33 -11.42
N GLY A 17 26.94 -12.03 -12.25
CA GLY A 17 26.80 -12.01 -13.71
C GLY A 17 26.48 -13.39 -14.29
N ILE A 18 27.16 -14.44 -13.82
CA ILE A 18 26.89 -15.83 -14.20
C ILE A 18 25.53 -16.28 -13.67
N PHE A 19 25.15 -15.94 -12.44
CA PHE A 19 23.84 -16.25 -11.89
C PHE A 19 22.72 -15.54 -12.65
N ALA A 20 22.92 -14.29 -13.06
CA ALA A 20 21.99 -13.56 -13.90
C ALA A 20 21.91 -14.16 -15.32
N TRP A 21 23.01 -14.64 -15.88
CA TRP A 21 23.06 -15.30 -17.19
C TRP A 21 22.48 -16.72 -17.17
N VAL A 22 22.73 -17.50 -16.12
CA VAL A 22 22.19 -18.86 -15.92
C VAL A 22 20.69 -18.83 -15.59
N ASN A 23 20.21 -17.78 -14.92
CA ASN A 23 18.79 -17.57 -14.66
C ASN A 23 18.09 -16.71 -15.71
N GLN A 24 18.75 -16.40 -16.85
CA GLN A 24 17.99 -15.96 -18.02
C GLN A 24 17.14 -17.15 -18.49
N PRO A 25 15.84 -16.96 -18.74
CA PRO A 25 15.01 -18.03 -19.27
C PRO A 25 15.63 -18.54 -20.58
N SER A 26 15.81 -19.86 -20.69
CA SER A 26 16.50 -20.44 -21.85
C SER A 26 15.75 -20.10 -23.14
N GLU A 27 16.43 -20.04 -24.28
CA GLU A 27 15.75 -19.80 -25.57
C GLU A 27 14.64 -20.82 -25.83
N GLU A 28 14.76 -22.05 -25.31
CA GLU A 28 13.72 -23.08 -25.34
C GLU A 28 12.52 -22.75 -24.43
N GLU A 29 12.72 -22.15 -23.27
CA GLU A 29 11.63 -21.71 -22.38
C GLU A 29 10.94 -20.46 -22.92
N VAL A 30 11.68 -19.53 -23.51
CA VAL A 30 11.12 -18.34 -24.18
C VAL A 30 10.38 -18.73 -25.45
N THR A 31 10.89 -19.71 -26.22
CA THR A 31 10.19 -20.25 -27.40
C THR A 31 9.03 -21.14 -27.01
N LYS A 32 9.08 -21.92 -25.93
CA LYS A 32 7.91 -22.65 -25.39
C LYS A 32 6.86 -21.70 -24.82
N ALA A 33 7.25 -20.61 -24.16
CA ALA A 33 6.34 -19.58 -23.69
C ALA A 33 5.74 -18.77 -24.85
N LYS A 34 6.52 -18.49 -25.90
CA LYS A 34 6.01 -17.94 -27.17
C LYS A 34 5.10 -18.94 -27.87
N GLN A 35 5.47 -20.20 -28.00
CA GLN A 35 4.64 -21.24 -28.60
C GLN A 35 3.37 -21.49 -27.78
N GLN A 36 3.42 -21.42 -26.44
CA GLN A 36 2.24 -21.45 -25.59
C GLN A 36 1.38 -20.21 -25.79
N ARG A 37 1.97 -19.01 -25.89
CA ARG A 37 1.22 -17.79 -26.22
C ARG A 37 0.62 -17.85 -27.62
N ASP A 38 1.38 -18.24 -28.62
CA ASP A 38 0.99 -18.36 -30.03
C ASP A 38 -0.04 -19.49 -30.22
N SER A 39 0.06 -20.59 -29.46
CA SER A 39 -0.96 -21.66 -29.45
C SER A 39 -2.20 -21.26 -28.67
N ILE A 40 -2.08 -20.52 -27.57
CA ILE A 40 -3.23 -19.94 -26.87
C ILE A 40 -3.89 -18.89 -27.77
N GLU A 41 -3.14 -18.07 -28.49
CA GLU A 41 -3.64 -17.07 -29.41
C GLU A 41 -4.22 -17.72 -30.67
N LYS A 42 -3.68 -18.85 -31.11
CA LYS A 42 -4.25 -19.68 -32.19
C LYS A 42 -5.51 -20.42 -31.72
N VAL A 43 -5.56 -20.92 -30.49
CA VAL A 43 -6.77 -21.52 -29.88
C VAL A 43 -7.81 -20.45 -29.61
N ILE A 44 -7.42 -19.24 -29.21
CA ILE A 44 -8.31 -18.09 -29.08
C ILE A 44 -8.81 -17.69 -30.47
N ASN A 45 -7.95 -17.58 -31.48
CA ASN A 45 -8.37 -17.26 -32.85
C ASN A 45 -9.18 -18.38 -33.52
N ASP A 46 -8.91 -19.65 -33.22
CA ASP A 46 -9.69 -20.79 -33.68
C ASP A 46 -11.00 -20.92 -32.88
N SER A 47 -11.02 -20.51 -31.60
CA SER A 47 -12.25 -20.35 -30.80
C SER A 47 -13.08 -19.17 -31.28
N LEU A 48 -12.46 -18.07 -31.68
CA LEU A 48 -13.10 -16.90 -32.28
C LEU A 48 -13.55 -17.21 -33.70
N LYS A 49 -12.80 -18.02 -34.46
CA LYS A 49 -13.22 -18.54 -35.77
C LYS A 49 -14.29 -19.60 -35.66
N THR A 50 -14.32 -20.44 -34.62
CA THR A 50 -15.39 -21.41 -34.39
C THR A 50 -16.63 -20.75 -33.80
N VAL A 51 -16.49 -19.72 -32.98
CA VAL A 51 -17.58 -18.82 -32.57
C VAL A 51 -18.07 -18.01 -33.77
N ALA A 52 -17.18 -17.54 -34.66
CA ALA A 52 -17.55 -16.88 -35.92
C ALA A 52 -18.12 -17.87 -36.95
N LEU A 53 -17.69 -19.14 -36.96
CA LEU A 53 -18.23 -20.20 -37.81
C LEU A 53 -19.56 -20.76 -37.28
N GLN A 54 -19.76 -20.74 -35.96
CA GLN A 54 -21.03 -21.01 -35.28
C GLN A 54 -22.00 -19.84 -35.47
N GLN A 55 -21.50 -18.59 -35.48
CA GLN A 55 -22.27 -17.42 -35.92
C GLN A 55 -22.60 -17.50 -37.41
N SER A 56 -21.67 -17.95 -38.27
CA SER A 56 -21.91 -18.06 -39.72
C SER A 56 -22.72 -19.29 -40.14
N THR A 57 -22.82 -20.33 -39.31
CA THR A 57 -23.76 -21.46 -39.53
C THR A 57 -25.16 -21.14 -39.00
N VAL A 58 -25.30 -20.23 -38.05
CA VAL A 58 -26.61 -19.63 -37.70
C VAL A 58 -27.03 -18.60 -38.75
N GLU A 59 -26.09 -17.88 -39.38
CA GLU A 59 -26.38 -16.94 -40.49
C GLU A 59 -26.78 -17.60 -41.82
N ASN A 60 -26.50 -18.89 -42.05
CA ASN A 60 -26.89 -19.59 -43.30
C ASN A 60 -28.35 -20.11 -43.32
N SER A 61 -29.22 -19.60 -42.46
CA SER A 61 -30.68 -19.80 -42.58
C SER A 61 -31.48 -18.51 -42.80
N VAL A 62 -30.81 -17.37 -43.03
CA VAL A 62 -31.48 -16.11 -43.38
C VAL A 62 -30.70 -15.42 -44.52
N PRO A 63 -31.33 -14.95 -45.61
CA PRO A 63 -30.62 -14.56 -46.83
C PRO A 63 -29.83 -13.26 -46.67
N THR A 64 -28.66 -13.23 -47.28
CA THR A 64 -27.73 -12.10 -47.36
C THR A 64 -28.23 -11.02 -48.34
N LEU A 65 -28.22 -9.75 -47.92
CA LEU A 65 -28.17 -8.59 -48.82
C LEU A 65 -26.83 -7.88 -48.64
N THR A 66 -26.08 -7.78 -49.73
CA THR A 66 -24.79 -7.10 -49.87
C THR A 66 -24.90 -5.59 -49.66
N SER A 67 -23.93 -5.03 -48.94
CA SER A 67 -23.77 -3.60 -48.68
C SER A 67 -23.38 -2.83 -49.94
N ASN A 68 -24.37 -2.15 -50.52
CA ASN A 68 -24.22 -0.89 -51.23
C ASN A 68 -25.49 -0.08 -50.96
N ASP A 69 -25.67 0.37 -49.72
CA ASP A 69 -26.44 1.58 -49.44
C ASP A 69 -26.21 2.08 -48.02
N SER A 70 -26.19 3.39 -47.88
CA SER A 70 -26.19 4.06 -46.59
C SER A 70 -27.57 3.92 -45.94
N ALA A 71 -27.75 2.95 -45.05
CA ALA A 71 -28.88 2.94 -44.11
C ALA A 71 -28.59 2.02 -42.93
N SER A 72 -28.59 2.58 -41.72
CA SER A 72 -28.74 1.84 -40.47
C SER A 72 -29.97 0.93 -40.58
N GLN A 73 -29.77 -0.40 -40.62
CA GLN A 73 -30.89 -1.34 -40.47
C GLN A 73 -31.35 -1.30 -39.01
N VAL A 74 -32.31 -0.43 -38.75
CA VAL A 74 -33.10 -0.40 -37.52
C VAL A 74 -33.93 -1.69 -37.53
N LEU A 75 -33.64 -2.62 -36.62
CA LEU A 75 -34.54 -3.74 -36.33
C LEU A 75 -35.95 -3.17 -36.12
N PRO A 76 -37.01 -3.77 -36.70
CA PRO A 76 -38.38 -3.32 -36.44
C PRO A 76 -38.65 -3.22 -34.94
N ASP A 77 -39.23 -2.10 -34.49
CA ASP A 77 -39.46 -1.82 -33.06
C ASP A 77 -40.14 -2.99 -32.32
N SER A 78 -41.07 -3.67 -33.00
CA SER A 78 -41.77 -4.87 -32.49
C SER A 78 -40.86 -6.07 -32.15
N LEU A 79 -39.75 -6.27 -32.86
CA LEU A 79 -38.80 -7.35 -32.59
C LEU A 79 -37.86 -6.99 -31.44
N ILE A 80 -37.55 -5.70 -31.28
CA ILE A 80 -36.75 -5.20 -30.15
C ILE A 80 -37.57 -5.33 -28.86
N GLU A 81 -38.84 -4.93 -28.89
CA GLU A 81 -39.75 -5.02 -27.75
C GLU A 81 -39.90 -6.48 -27.29
N LYS A 82 -40.16 -7.41 -28.22
CA LYS A 82 -40.26 -8.85 -27.91
C LYS A 82 -38.96 -9.42 -27.33
N LYS A 83 -37.81 -9.06 -27.91
CA LYS A 83 -36.50 -9.47 -27.38
C LYS A 83 -36.28 -8.94 -25.96
N ASN A 84 -36.66 -7.69 -25.70
CA ASN A 84 -36.53 -7.08 -24.39
C ASN A 84 -37.49 -7.69 -23.37
N GLU A 85 -38.70 -8.08 -23.76
CA GLU A 85 -39.59 -8.89 -22.92
C GLU A 85 -38.98 -10.25 -22.59
N ASP A 86 -38.38 -10.94 -23.57
CA ASP A 86 -37.75 -12.24 -23.36
C ASP A 86 -36.57 -12.17 -22.39
N ILE A 87 -35.75 -11.11 -22.46
CA ILE A 87 -34.55 -10.95 -21.63
C ILE A 87 -34.89 -10.34 -20.25
N TYR A 88 -35.70 -9.28 -20.22
CA TYR A 88 -35.88 -8.42 -19.05
C TYR A 88 -37.26 -8.50 -18.40
N GLY A 89 -38.25 -9.15 -19.04
CA GLY A 89 -39.59 -9.34 -18.49
C GLY A 89 -40.24 -8.02 -18.07
N ASP A 90 -40.58 -7.88 -16.79
CA ASP A 90 -41.20 -6.68 -16.20
C ASP A 90 -40.36 -5.39 -16.38
N PHE A 91 -39.07 -5.53 -16.71
CA PHE A 91 -38.14 -4.43 -16.95
C PHE A 91 -37.89 -4.14 -18.43
N SER A 92 -38.62 -4.78 -19.36
CA SER A 92 -38.42 -4.63 -20.81
C SER A 92 -38.41 -3.16 -21.27
N LYS A 93 -39.33 -2.35 -20.74
CA LYS A 93 -39.41 -0.91 -21.03
C LYS A 93 -38.18 -0.12 -20.56
N ALA A 94 -37.51 -0.58 -19.52
CA ALA A 94 -36.29 0.05 -19.03
C ALA A 94 -35.03 -0.40 -19.79
N ALA A 95 -35.13 -1.38 -20.70
CA ALA A 95 -34.02 -1.80 -21.54
C ALA A 95 -33.73 -0.80 -22.68
N GLU A 96 -34.69 0.06 -22.99
CA GLU A 96 -34.58 1.10 -24.01
C GLU A 96 -34.54 2.50 -23.37
N GLY A 97 -33.66 3.34 -23.87
CA GLY A 97 -33.50 4.68 -23.34
C GLY A 97 -32.29 5.40 -23.89
N THR A 98 -32.14 6.64 -23.44
CA THR A 98 -30.98 7.48 -23.77
C THR A 98 -30.13 7.69 -22.52
N THR A 99 -28.83 7.46 -22.66
CA THR A 99 -27.89 7.72 -21.57
C THR A 99 -27.78 9.23 -21.36
N LYS A 100 -28.25 9.69 -20.19
CA LYS A 100 -28.13 11.06 -19.72
C LYS A 100 -27.20 11.11 -18.53
N PHE A 101 -26.52 12.23 -18.37
CA PHE A 101 -25.60 12.45 -17.25
C PHE A 101 -26.11 13.54 -16.32
N ILE A 102 -26.09 13.26 -15.02
CA ILE A 102 -26.43 14.22 -13.97
C ILE A 102 -25.23 14.35 -13.05
N THR A 103 -24.82 15.57 -12.77
CA THR A 103 -23.67 15.85 -11.90
C THR A 103 -24.15 16.33 -10.54
N LEU A 104 -23.65 15.69 -9.48
CA LEU A 104 -23.83 16.11 -8.09
C LEU A 104 -22.47 16.53 -7.55
N GLU A 105 -22.31 17.77 -7.09
CA GLU A 105 -21.05 18.24 -6.54
C GLU A 105 -21.20 19.03 -5.25
N ASN A 106 -20.19 18.95 -4.40
CA ASN A 106 -20.00 19.85 -3.27
C ASN A 106 -18.60 20.51 -3.37
N ASN A 107 -18.09 21.05 -2.26
CA ASN A 107 -16.78 21.69 -2.23
C ASN A 107 -15.61 20.69 -2.35
N LYS A 108 -15.82 19.40 -2.06
CA LYS A 108 -14.78 18.37 -1.95
C LYS A 108 -14.80 17.36 -3.10
N ILE A 109 -15.98 16.94 -3.53
CA ILE A 109 -16.16 15.91 -4.55
C ILE A 109 -17.15 16.32 -5.62
N LYS A 110 -16.96 15.79 -6.82
CA LYS A 110 -17.87 15.92 -7.95
C LYS A 110 -18.13 14.53 -8.52
N ILE A 111 -19.40 14.13 -8.53
CA ILE A 111 -19.85 12.81 -8.97
C ILE A 111 -20.74 13.00 -10.17
N LYS A 112 -20.39 12.36 -11.29
CA LYS A 112 -21.28 12.26 -12.45
C LYS A 112 -22.02 10.93 -12.36
N PHE A 113 -23.33 10.94 -12.56
CA PHE A 113 -24.18 9.76 -12.61
C PHE A 113 -24.66 9.51 -14.03
N SER A 114 -24.82 8.25 -14.38
CA SER A 114 -25.41 7.79 -15.64
C SER A 114 -26.83 7.28 -15.39
N THR A 115 -27.79 7.64 -16.24
CA THR A 115 -29.12 7.02 -16.22
C THR A 115 -29.07 5.55 -16.62
N LEU A 116 -28.17 5.15 -17.51
CA LEU A 116 -27.85 3.74 -17.74
C LEU A 116 -27.15 3.18 -16.49
N GLY A 117 -27.75 2.17 -15.87
CA GLY A 117 -27.29 1.58 -14.62
C GLY A 117 -27.71 2.34 -13.36
N GLY A 118 -28.21 3.58 -13.48
CA GLY A 118 -28.46 4.46 -12.34
C GLY A 118 -27.21 4.66 -11.47
N ARG A 119 -26.01 4.58 -12.06
CA ARG A 119 -24.73 4.38 -11.36
C ARG A 119 -23.87 5.65 -11.27
N PRO A 120 -22.95 5.74 -10.28
CA PRO A 120 -21.81 6.64 -10.37
C PRO A 120 -21.00 6.31 -11.63
N TYR A 121 -20.91 7.28 -12.54
CA TYR A 121 -20.15 7.19 -13.79
C TYR A 121 -18.72 7.70 -13.61
N SER A 122 -18.53 8.78 -12.85
CA SER A 122 -17.19 9.26 -12.50
C SER A 122 -17.17 9.94 -11.14
N VAL A 123 -16.04 9.87 -10.44
CA VAL A 123 -15.83 10.55 -9.16
C VAL A 123 -14.51 11.32 -9.17
N GLU A 124 -14.60 12.64 -9.04
CA GLU A 124 -13.47 13.57 -8.96
C GLU A 124 -13.32 14.11 -7.53
N LEU A 125 -12.08 14.10 -7.00
CA LEU A 125 -11.74 14.75 -5.72
C LEU A 125 -11.16 16.14 -6.00
N LYS A 126 -11.96 17.19 -5.77
CA LYS A 126 -11.72 18.56 -6.23
C LYS A 126 -10.49 19.24 -5.59
N GLU A 127 -10.11 18.78 -4.40
CA GLU A 127 -8.96 19.31 -3.65
C GLU A 127 -7.61 18.70 -4.10
N TYR A 128 -7.64 17.71 -5.00
CA TYR A 128 -6.46 16.92 -5.36
C TYR A 128 -6.27 16.87 -6.89
N LYS A 129 -5.00 16.72 -7.28
CA LYS A 129 -4.58 16.52 -8.67
C LYS A 129 -3.70 15.29 -8.78
N THR A 130 -3.62 14.68 -9.94
CA THR A 130 -2.65 13.63 -10.26
C THR A 130 -1.22 14.17 -10.28
N TYR A 131 -0.21 13.30 -10.31
CA TYR A 131 1.20 13.71 -10.40
C TYR A 131 1.53 14.55 -11.65
N ASP A 132 0.77 14.36 -12.73
CA ASP A 132 0.86 15.12 -13.99
C ASP A 132 -0.07 16.35 -14.02
N SER A 133 -0.56 16.79 -12.86
CA SER A 133 -1.41 18.00 -12.69
C SER A 133 -2.81 17.94 -13.31
N LEU A 134 -3.27 16.75 -13.72
CA LEU A 134 -4.65 16.52 -14.17
C LEU A 134 -5.62 16.44 -12.96
N PRO A 135 -6.94 16.60 -13.18
CA PRO A 135 -7.93 16.36 -12.13
C PRO A 135 -7.81 14.94 -11.55
N LEU A 136 -7.89 14.80 -10.23
CA LEU A 136 -7.83 13.49 -9.59
C LEU A 136 -9.20 12.79 -9.67
N ILE A 137 -9.30 11.84 -10.59
CA ILE A 137 -10.51 11.05 -10.85
C ILE A 137 -10.24 9.62 -10.39
N LEU A 138 -11.06 9.10 -9.47
CA LEU A 138 -10.91 7.72 -8.94
C LEU A 138 -11.24 6.67 -10.00
N PHE A 139 -12.27 6.95 -10.80
CA PHE A 139 -12.72 6.16 -11.94
C PHE A 139 -13.65 7.02 -12.82
N ASP A 140 -13.76 6.67 -14.09
CA ASP A 140 -14.66 7.28 -15.06
C ASP A 140 -15.11 6.31 -16.14
N GLY A 141 -16.23 6.59 -16.82
CA GLY A 141 -16.59 5.82 -18.00
C GLY A 141 -17.00 4.39 -17.71
N ASP A 142 -16.41 3.51 -18.49
CA ASP A 142 -16.57 2.06 -18.41
C ASP A 142 -15.54 1.42 -17.47
N SER A 143 -14.70 2.23 -16.83
CA SER A 143 -13.78 1.80 -15.76
C SER A 143 -14.49 1.55 -14.42
N THR A 144 -15.82 1.46 -14.40
CA THR A 144 -16.58 1.01 -13.24
C THR A 144 -17.84 0.26 -13.64
N VAL A 145 -18.19 -0.76 -12.85
CA VAL A 145 -19.48 -1.44 -12.89
C VAL A 145 -20.14 -1.21 -11.54
N PHE A 146 -21.43 -0.86 -11.53
CA PHE A 146 -22.17 -0.68 -10.29
C PHE A 146 -23.65 -0.91 -10.51
N GLY A 147 -24.16 -2.05 -10.03
CA GLY A 147 -25.57 -2.40 -10.22
C GLY A 147 -25.98 -3.64 -9.45
N LEU A 148 -27.30 -3.80 -9.28
CA LEU A 148 -27.90 -4.95 -8.64
C LEU A 148 -28.15 -6.07 -9.66
N ASN A 149 -27.95 -7.29 -9.20
CA ASN A 149 -28.27 -8.52 -9.87
C ASN A 149 -29.28 -9.30 -9.01
N PHE A 150 -30.39 -9.69 -9.63
CA PHE A 150 -31.45 -10.46 -8.99
C PHE A 150 -32.26 -11.23 -10.03
N PHE A 151 -33.10 -12.17 -9.59
CA PHE A 151 -33.97 -12.93 -10.49
C PHE A 151 -35.41 -12.42 -10.43
N SER A 152 -36.01 -12.25 -11.59
CA SER A 152 -37.44 -11.93 -11.77
C SER A 152 -38.01 -12.79 -12.89
N GLN A 153 -39.13 -13.47 -12.66
CA GLN A 153 -39.73 -14.40 -13.64
C GLN A 153 -38.73 -15.44 -14.21
N ASN A 154 -37.83 -15.99 -13.37
CA ASN A 154 -36.72 -16.88 -13.75
C ASN A 154 -35.69 -16.27 -14.73
N LYS A 155 -35.69 -14.95 -14.91
CA LYS A 155 -34.71 -14.21 -15.71
C LYS A 155 -33.73 -13.50 -14.79
N SER A 156 -32.45 -13.53 -15.14
CA SER A 156 -31.41 -12.79 -14.42
C SER A 156 -31.44 -11.32 -14.85
N ILE A 157 -31.87 -10.45 -13.96
CA ILE A 157 -31.94 -9.02 -14.20
C ILE A 157 -30.67 -8.37 -13.65
N SER A 158 -29.96 -7.61 -14.49
CA SER A 158 -28.85 -6.76 -14.08
C SER A 158 -29.20 -5.30 -14.33
N THR A 159 -29.23 -4.50 -13.27
CA THR A 159 -29.60 -3.08 -13.40
C THR A 159 -28.59 -2.29 -14.22
N ASN A 160 -27.35 -2.77 -14.35
CA ASN A 160 -26.30 -2.12 -15.17
C ASN A 160 -26.71 -1.91 -16.63
N ASN A 161 -27.60 -2.77 -17.13
CA ASN A 161 -28.04 -2.76 -18.53
C ASN A 161 -29.38 -2.04 -18.73
N LEU A 162 -29.93 -1.43 -17.67
CA LEU A 162 -31.24 -0.82 -17.67
C LEU A 162 -31.15 0.69 -17.42
N PHE A 163 -32.06 1.44 -18.04
CA PHE A 163 -32.19 2.88 -17.90
C PHE A 163 -33.06 3.22 -16.69
N PHE A 164 -32.54 4.10 -15.85
CA PHE A 164 -33.25 4.69 -14.73
C PHE A 164 -33.79 6.07 -15.11
N GLU A 165 -34.98 6.38 -14.62
CA GLU A 165 -35.63 7.67 -14.75
C GLU A 165 -35.24 8.57 -13.57
N PRO A 166 -34.52 9.69 -13.80
CA PRO A 166 -34.20 10.63 -12.74
C PRO A 166 -35.43 11.44 -12.34
N ASN A 167 -35.53 11.78 -11.05
CA ASN A 167 -36.58 12.67 -10.52
C ASN A 167 -36.33 14.16 -10.80
N THR A 168 -35.28 14.50 -11.54
CA THR A 168 -34.90 15.87 -11.88
C THR A 168 -34.55 15.99 -13.36
N SER A 169 -34.84 17.16 -13.94
CA SER A 169 -34.38 17.55 -15.27
C SER A 169 -33.01 18.24 -15.25
N ASP A 170 -32.52 18.63 -14.07
CA ASP A 170 -31.27 19.37 -13.93
C ASP A 170 -30.07 18.46 -14.19
N SER A 171 -29.14 18.94 -15.02
CA SER A 171 -27.89 18.23 -15.30
C SER A 171 -26.80 18.47 -14.25
N LEU A 172 -26.99 19.45 -13.35
CA LEU A 172 -26.03 19.82 -12.31
C LEU A 172 -26.74 20.25 -11.03
N LEU A 173 -26.44 19.57 -9.92
CA LEU A 173 -26.90 19.87 -8.58
C LEU A 173 -25.71 20.18 -7.68
N LYS A 174 -25.76 21.31 -6.97
CA LYS A 174 -24.67 21.80 -6.12
C LYS A 174 -25.04 21.74 -4.63
N ALA A 175 -24.44 20.82 -3.90
CA ALA A 175 -24.57 20.68 -2.44
C ALA A 175 -23.57 21.57 -1.69
N VAL A 176 -23.68 22.90 -1.84
CA VAL A 176 -22.74 23.84 -1.19
C VAL A 176 -23.24 24.27 0.20
N GLN A 177 -24.53 24.60 0.32
CA GLN A 177 -25.13 25.08 1.57
C GLN A 177 -26.03 24.03 2.23
N SER A 178 -26.72 23.22 1.43
CA SER A 178 -27.60 22.15 1.88
C SER A 178 -27.27 20.85 1.15
N SER A 179 -27.66 19.72 1.73
CA SER A 179 -27.59 18.43 1.02
C SER A 179 -28.44 18.49 -0.24
N GLN A 180 -27.94 17.88 -1.33
CA GLN A 180 -28.69 17.69 -2.57
C GLN A 180 -28.89 16.20 -2.81
N LYS A 181 -30.03 15.84 -3.39
CA LYS A 181 -30.44 14.45 -3.61
C LYS A 181 -30.83 14.22 -5.06
N ILE A 182 -30.41 13.08 -5.61
CA ILE A 182 -30.85 12.54 -6.88
C ILE A 182 -31.58 11.22 -6.60
N THR A 183 -32.76 11.04 -7.18
CA THR A 183 -33.47 9.75 -7.17
C THR A 183 -33.53 9.24 -8.59
N MET A 184 -33.00 8.04 -8.80
CA MET A 184 -33.02 7.30 -10.04
C MET A 184 -33.98 6.13 -9.87
N ARG A 185 -35.07 6.10 -10.63
CA ARG A 185 -36.10 5.07 -10.53
C ARG A 185 -36.01 4.08 -11.70
N LEU A 186 -36.04 2.79 -11.38
CA LEU A 186 -36.21 1.70 -12.32
C LEU A 186 -37.62 1.13 -12.16
N ASN A 187 -38.47 1.33 -13.16
CA ASN A 187 -39.84 0.85 -13.16
C ASN A 187 -39.90 -0.65 -13.49
N ALA A 188 -40.78 -1.38 -12.80
CA ALA A 188 -40.95 -2.84 -12.91
C ALA A 188 -42.43 -3.25 -13.09
N GLY A 189 -43.27 -2.35 -13.63
CA GLY A 189 -44.71 -2.56 -13.78
C GLY A 189 -45.57 -1.49 -13.11
N LYS A 190 -46.90 -1.74 -13.02
CA LYS A 190 -47.86 -0.75 -12.49
C LYS A 190 -47.64 -0.54 -10.98
N GLY A 191 -46.97 0.56 -10.63
CA GLY A 191 -46.73 0.97 -9.25
C GLY A 191 -45.61 0.21 -8.53
N GLN A 192 -44.82 -0.59 -9.25
CA GLN A 192 -43.70 -1.37 -8.73
C GLN A 192 -42.40 -0.80 -9.27
N TYR A 193 -41.44 -0.56 -8.39
CA TYR A 193 -40.16 0.05 -8.78
C TYR A 193 -39.06 -0.16 -7.76
N LEU A 194 -37.83 -0.01 -8.25
CA LEU A 194 -36.59 0.10 -7.50
C LEU A 194 -36.09 1.55 -7.60
N GLU A 195 -35.63 2.15 -6.50
CA GLU A 195 -35.00 3.47 -6.54
C GLU A 195 -33.59 3.42 -5.97
N PHE A 196 -32.69 4.08 -6.69
CA PHE A 196 -31.37 4.49 -6.20
C PHE A 196 -31.43 5.95 -5.81
N VAL A 197 -31.25 6.21 -4.52
CA VAL A 197 -31.27 7.54 -3.93
C VAL A 197 -29.85 7.91 -3.51
N TYR A 198 -29.28 8.91 -4.17
CA TYR A 198 -27.97 9.47 -3.83
C TYR A 198 -28.15 10.81 -3.15
N GLU A 199 -27.63 10.97 -1.93
CA GLU A 199 -27.66 12.23 -1.19
C GLU A 199 -26.23 12.66 -0.86
N LEU A 200 -25.85 13.84 -1.33
CA LEU A 200 -24.54 14.44 -1.08
C LEU A 200 -24.69 15.62 -0.10
N PRO A 201 -24.12 15.51 1.12
CA PRO A 201 -24.03 16.64 2.04
C PRO A 201 -22.96 17.66 1.62
N PRO A 202 -23.06 18.91 2.08
CA PRO A 202 -22.00 19.90 1.89
C PRO A 202 -20.72 19.51 2.64
N ASN A 203 -19.55 19.89 2.10
CA ASN A 203 -18.24 19.71 2.72
C ASN A 203 -17.89 18.26 3.15
N SER A 204 -18.49 17.26 2.52
CA SER A 204 -18.37 15.85 2.89
C SER A 204 -17.71 15.02 1.78
N TYR A 205 -16.86 14.07 2.17
CA TYR A 205 -16.42 12.97 1.28
C TYR A 205 -17.39 11.77 1.33
N LYS A 206 -18.33 11.76 2.29
CA LYS A 206 -19.41 10.78 2.39
C LYS A 206 -20.56 11.17 1.47
N MET A 207 -21.13 10.17 0.80
CA MET A 207 -22.40 10.25 0.09
C MET A 207 -23.31 9.14 0.62
N LYS A 208 -24.53 9.47 1.01
CA LYS A 208 -25.52 8.44 1.36
C LYS A 208 -26.07 7.83 0.09
N PHE A 209 -26.19 6.52 0.09
CA PHE A 209 -26.80 5.76 -0.99
C PHE A 209 -27.89 4.88 -0.42
N ARG A 210 -29.12 5.05 -0.89
CA ARG A 210 -30.26 4.29 -0.41
C ARG A 210 -30.89 3.52 -1.57
N ILE A 211 -31.15 2.26 -1.33
CA ILE A 211 -31.89 1.39 -2.23
C ILE A 211 -33.31 1.25 -1.66
N ASN A 212 -34.31 1.79 -2.36
CA ASN A 212 -35.71 1.56 -2.02
C ASN A 212 -36.31 0.54 -2.97
N THR A 213 -37.12 -0.37 -2.44
CA THR A 213 -37.94 -1.25 -3.26
C THR A 213 -39.40 -1.11 -2.85
N ILE A 214 -40.30 -0.96 -3.84
CA ILE A 214 -41.74 -0.80 -3.65
C ILE A 214 -42.47 -1.83 -4.51
N GLY A 215 -43.28 -2.68 -3.87
CA GLY A 215 -44.00 -3.79 -4.50
C GLY A 215 -43.11 -4.86 -5.12
N PHE A 216 -41.83 -4.86 -4.74
CA PHE A 216 -40.78 -5.72 -5.30
C PHE A 216 -40.85 -7.16 -4.80
N ASP A 217 -41.57 -7.39 -3.69
CA ASP A 217 -41.95 -8.71 -3.19
C ASP A 217 -42.72 -9.57 -4.21
N LYS A 218 -43.37 -8.90 -5.18
CA LYS A 218 -44.11 -9.51 -6.29
C LYS A 218 -43.33 -9.57 -7.60
N VAL A 219 -42.22 -8.83 -7.71
CA VAL A 219 -41.39 -8.74 -8.94
C VAL A 219 -40.25 -9.74 -8.87
N ILE A 220 -39.58 -9.83 -7.72
CA ILE A 220 -38.46 -10.75 -7.52
C ILE A 220 -38.98 -12.18 -7.33
N THR A 221 -38.17 -13.18 -7.70
CA THR A 221 -38.53 -14.59 -7.52
C THR A 221 -38.87 -14.94 -6.07
N ASN A 222 -39.89 -15.78 -5.88
CA ASN A 222 -40.48 -16.12 -4.58
C ASN A 222 -39.53 -16.68 -3.51
N ASN A 223 -38.31 -17.10 -3.85
CA ASN A 223 -37.34 -17.65 -2.89
C ASN A 223 -36.12 -16.73 -2.68
N ALA A 224 -36.12 -15.52 -3.25
CA ALA A 224 -35.03 -14.57 -3.09
C ALA A 224 -35.10 -13.89 -1.72
N ASN A 225 -34.04 -14.03 -0.93
CA ASN A 225 -33.83 -13.36 0.36
C ASN A 225 -32.63 -12.40 0.33
N PHE A 226 -32.03 -12.19 -0.84
CA PHE A 226 -30.95 -11.24 -1.07
C PHE A 226 -30.98 -10.71 -2.51
N MET A 227 -30.22 -9.65 -2.73
CA MET A 227 -29.80 -9.18 -4.06
C MET A 227 -28.27 -9.09 -4.06
N SER A 228 -27.63 -9.40 -5.20
CA SER A 228 -26.19 -9.21 -5.36
C SER A 228 -25.93 -7.79 -5.88
N LEU A 229 -25.10 -7.01 -5.20
CA LEU A 229 -24.58 -5.74 -5.69
C LEU A 229 -23.20 -5.97 -6.28
N ASN A 230 -23.07 -5.79 -7.58
CA ASN A 230 -21.80 -5.82 -8.27
C ASN A 230 -21.18 -4.42 -8.25
N TRP A 231 -19.96 -4.32 -7.73
CA TRP A 231 -19.20 -3.08 -7.74
C TRP A 231 -17.75 -3.35 -8.13
N ASP A 232 -17.36 -2.85 -9.29
CA ASP A 232 -16.03 -3.01 -9.86
C ASP A 232 -15.42 -1.64 -10.19
N ILE A 233 -14.10 -1.52 -10.03
CA ILE A 233 -13.33 -0.34 -10.43
C ILE A 233 -12.05 -0.77 -11.14
N PHE A 234 -11.80 -0.18 -12.30
CA PHE A 234 -10.51 -0.22 -12.97
C PHE A 234 -9.71 0.97 -12.48
N VAL A 235 -8.62 0.67 -11.77
CA VAL A 235 -7.86 1.65 -11.01
C VAL A 235 -6.86 2.34 -11.91
N SER A 236 -6.98 3.67 -12.02
CA SER A 236 -6.04 4.53 -12.72
C SER A 236 -4.87 4.94 -11.83
N GLN A 237 -3.68 5.03 -12.42
CA GLN A 237 -2.46 5.56 -11.81
C GLN A 237 -2.65 7.04 -11.46
N GLN A 238 -2.42 7.36 -10.18
CA GLN A 238 -2.52 8.73 -9.65
C GLN A 238 -1.15 9.32 -9.31
N GLU A 239 -0.17 8.47 -9.03
CA GLU A 239 1.15 8.85 -8.53
C GLU A 239 2.26 8.56 -9.55
N LYS A 240 3.37 9.30 -9.45
CA LYS A 240 4.48 9.20 -10.41
C LYS A 240 5.11 7.79 -10.43
N GLY A 241 5.27 7.16 -9.28
CA GLY A 241 5.84 5.83 -9.13
C GLY A 241 4.78 4.72 -9.27
N LYS A 242 4.56 4.22 -10.49
CA LYS A 242 3.53 3.21 -10.78
C LYS A 242 3.67 1.93 -9.93
N ASP A 243 4.86 1.32 -9.90
CA ASP A 243 5.07 0.06 -9.16
C ASP A 243 4.94 0.27 -7.65
N PHE A 244 5.39 1.43 -7.17
CA PHE A 244 5.25 1.81 -5.78
C PHE A 244 3.78 2.02 -5.41
N GLU A 245 3.02 2.81 -6.16
CA GLU A 245 1.58 3.00 -5.97
C GLU A 245 0.84 1.66 -5.98
N ASN A 246 1.19 0.78 -6.92
CA ASN A 246 0.62 -0.55 -7.04
C ASN A 246 0.83 -1.42 -5.79
N SER A 247 1.99 -1.27 -5.11
CA SER A 247 2.30 -1.97 -3.86
C SER A 247 1.52 -1.49 -2.63
N TYR A 248 0.77 -0.39 -2.74
CA TYR A 248 -0.15 0.11 -1.70
C TYR A 248 -1.61 0.10 -2.16
N THR A 249 -1.91 -0.50 -3.31
CA THR A 249 -3.25 -0.48 -3.92
C THR A 249 -3.87 -1.87 -3.81
N THR A 250 -4.93 -2.05 -3.03
CA THR A 250 -5.60 -3.35 -2.85
C THR A 250 -7.02 -3.18 -2.30
N VAL A 251 -7.75 -4.27 -2.11
CA VAL A 251 -9.07 -4.27 -1.46
C VAL A 251 -8.91 -4.49 0.04
N TYR A 252 -9.51 -3.62 0.84
CA TYR A 252 -9.66 -3.76 2.28
C TYR A 252 -11.12 -4.05 2.59
N TYR A 253 -11.40 -4.77 3.67
CA TYR A 253 -12.77 -5.03 4.12
C TYR A 253 -12.81 -5.15 5.64
N LYS A 254 -13.97 -4.87 6.21
CA LYS A 254 -14.24 -5.05 7.64
C LYS A 254 -15.42 -5.98 7.83
N TYR A 255 -15.22 -7.05 8.57
CA TYR A 255 -16.32 -7.87 9.09
C TYR A 255 -17.11 -7.12 10.16
N LEU A 256 -18.35 -7.56 10.41
CA LEU A 256 -19.21 -6.91 11.40
C LEU A 256 -18.58 -6.87 12.80
N ASP A 257 -18.07 -8.01 13.26
CA ASP A 257 -17.58 -8.21 14.63
C ASP A 257 -16.05 -8.41 14.73
N ASP A 258 -15.35 -8.59 13.59
CA ASP A 258 -13.90 -8.80 13.56
C ASP A 258 -13.11 -7.56 13.10
N GLU A 259 -11.79 -7.72 13.08
CA GLU A 259 -10.86 -6.69 12.61
C GLU A 259 -10.94 -6.44 11.09
N VAL A 260 -10.34 -5.33 10.68
CA VAL A 260 -10.15 -4.99 9.27
C VAL A 260 -9.08 -5.91 8.70
N ASP A 261 -9.38 -6.51 7.54
CA ASP A 261 -8.44 -7.34 6.78
C ASP A 261 -8.36 -6.84 5.33
N TYR A 262 -7.43 -7.38 4.55
CA TYR A 262 -7.12 -6.90 3.22
C TYR A 262 -6.53 -7.98 2.31
N LEU A 263 -6.79 -7.85 1.00
CA LEU A 263 -6.20 -8.72 -0.01
C LEU A 263 -4.71 -8.38 -0.23
N SER A 264 -3.96 -9.36 -0.75
CA SER A 264 -2.54 -9.18 -1.02
C SER A 264 -2.24 -7.95 -1.89
N GLU A 265 -1.30 -7.12 -1.45
CA GLU A 265 -0.89 -5.91 -2.18
C GLU A 265 -0.01 -6.24 -3.40
N THR A 266 0.73 -7.36 -3.37
CA THR A 266 1.78 -7.68 -4.34
C THR A 266 1.39 -8.70 -5.41
N LYS A 267 0.32 -9.48 -5.19
CA LYS A 267 -0.13 -10.52 -6.13
C LYS A 267 -1.63 -10.45 -6.35
N ASP A 268 -2.07 -11.06 -7.44
CA ASP A 268 -3.49 -11.27 -7.70
C ASP A 268 -4.10 -12.11 -6.57
N SER A 269 -5.26 -11.69 -6.12
CA SER A 269 -5.91 -12.27 -4.95
C SER A 269 -7.42 -12.18 -5.08
N LYS A 270 -8.09 -13.25 -4.66
CA LYS A 270 -9.54 -13.33 -4.54
C LYS A 270 -9.88 -13.95 -3.19
N GLU A 271 -10.95 -13.47 -2.57
CA GLU A 271 -11.44 -14.00 -1.31
C GLU A 271 -12.96 -13.99 -1.24
N ASP A 272 -13.53 -15.06 -0.68
CA ASP A 272 -14.95 -15.22 -0.44
C ASP A 272 -15.24 -14.93 1.05
N LEU A 273 -15.79 -13.75 1.33
CA LEU A 273 -16.17 -13.30 2.66
C LEU A 273 -17.51 -13.94 3.03
N ARG A 274 -17.45 -15.10 3.69
CA ARG A 274 -18.63 -15.93 4.02
C ARG A 274 -19.42 -15.47 5.25
N THR A 275 -18.90 -14.48 5.98
CA THR A 275 -19.52 -13.91 7.18
C THR A 275 -19.96 -12.47 6.91
N LYS A 276 -20.72 -11.90 7.84
CA LYS A 276 -21.28 -10.56 7.69
C LYS A 276 -20.17 -9.51 7.56
N VAL A 277 -20.28 -8.66 6.55
CA VAL A 277 -19.33 -7.59 6.23
C VAL A 277 -19.96 -6.24 6.54
N LYS A 278 -19.22 -5.35 7.21
CA LYS A 278 -19.67 -3.99 7.52
C LYS A 278 -19.36 -3.03 6.37
N TRP A 279 -18.15 -3.09 5.83
CA TRP A 279 -17.75 -2.26 4.69
C TRP A 279 -16.67 -2.92 3.85
N LEU A 280 -16.59 -2.50 2.59
CA LEU A 280 -15.53 -2.86 1.64
C LEU A 280 -14.91 -1.58 1.07
N ALA A 281 -13.60 -1.60 0.85
CA ALA A 281 -12.82 -0.46 0.40
C ALA A 281 -11.91 -0.84 -0.76
N PHE A 282 -12.07 -0.15 -1.86
CA PHE A 282 -11.15 -0.11 -2.99
C PHE A 282 -10.11 0.96 -2.70
N LYS A 283 -8.98 0.53 -2.13
CA LYS A 283 -7.90 1.39 -1.64
C LYS A 283 -6.80 1.53 -2.68
N GLN A 284 -6.46 2.77 -3.00
CA GLN A 284 -5.19 3.18 -3.63
C GLN A 284 -4.19 3.66 -2.58
N GLN A 285 -2.99 4.07 -2.98
CA GLN A 285 -1.98 4.58 -2.06
C GLN A 285 -2.52 5.71 -1.16
N PHE A 286 -3.06 6.78 -1.76
CA PHE A 286 -3.51 7.96 -1.03
C PHE A 286 -5.03 8.19 -1.04
N PHE A 287 -5.80 7.39 -1.76
CA PHE A 287 -7.25 7.58 -1.88
C PHE A 287 -7.97 6.26 -1.76
N SER A 288 -9.24 6.30 -1.35
CA SER A 288 -10.08 5.11 -1.31
C SER A 288 -11.50 5.44 -1.75
N ALA A 289 -12.12 4.48 -2.43
CA ALA A 289 -13.56 4.38 -2.56
C ALA A 289 -14.05 3.29 -1.59
N VAL A 290 -15.00 3.61 -0.71
CA VAL A 290 -15.50 2.70 0.32
C VAL A 290 -17.00 2.64 0.26
N LEU A 291 -17.56 1.44 0.40
CA LEU A 291 -18.99 1.21 0.54
C LEU A 291 -19.27 0.51 1.87
N MET A 292 -20.09 1.13 2.71
CA MET A 292 -20.51 0.60 4.01
C MET A 292 -22.02 0.34 4.04
N ALA A 293 -22.42 -0.77 4.66
CA ALA A 293 -23.80 -0.98 5.07
C ALA A 293 -24.08 -0.29 6.41
N ASN A 294 -25.17 0.48 6.49
CA ASN A 294 -25.62 0.99 7.77
C ASN A 294 -26.02 -0.16 8.72
N ASP A 295 -26.64 -1.20 8.16
CA ASP A 295 -26.88 -2.47 8.85
C ASP A 295 -25.70 -3.44 8.61
N VAL A 296 -25.84 -4.37 7.67
CA VAL A 296 -24.81 -5.39 7.33
C VAL A 296 -24.91 -5.79 5.85
N PHE A 297 -23.79 -6.22 5.27
CA PHE A 297 -23.79 -7.12 4.11
C PHE A 297 -23.74 -8.57 4.61
N LEU A 298 -24.47 -9.49 3.98
CA LEU A 298 -24.53 -10.89 4.41
C LEU A 298 -23.22 -11.65 4.14
N SER A 299 -22.63 -11.35 2.98
CA SER A 299 -21.38 -11.92 2.47
C SER A 299 -20.88 -11.04 1.32
N ALA A 300 -19.64 -11.23 0.89
CA ALA A 300 -19.16 -10.65 -0.37
C ALA A 300 -18.04 -11.49 -0.97
N THR A 301 -17.92 -11.48 -2.29
CA THR A 301 -16.74 -12.00 -2.99
C THR A 301 -15.93 -10.81 -3.46
N VAL A 302 -14.65 -10.74 -3.13
CA VAL A 302 -13.76 -9.64 -3.53
C VAL A 302 -12.54 -10.14 -4.29
N SER A 303 -12.05 -9.33 -5.23
CA SER A 303 -10.77 -9.60 -5.89
C SER A 303 -9.99 -8.33 -6.22
N SER A 304 -8.68 -8.47 -6.23
CA SER A 304 -7.71 -7.48 -6.67
C SER A 304 -6.75 -8.15 -7.64
N ASN A 305 -6.84 -7.78 -8.90
CA ASN A 305 -6.00 -8.34 -9.96
C ASN A 305 -5.23 -7.25 -10.68
N LYS A 306 -4.01 -7.54 -11.14
CA LYS A 306 -3.25 -6.63 -11.99
C LYS A 306 -4.01 -6.41 -13.30
N TYR A 307 -4.04 -5.16 -13.76
CA TYR A 307 -4.63 -4.85 -15.06
C TYR A 307 -3.71 -5.39 -16.18
N ILE A 308 -4.26 -6.24 -17.04
CA ILE A 308 -3.60 -6.77 -18.24
C ILE A 308 -4.41 -6.27 -19.44
N GLY A 309 -3.97 -5.18 -20.05
CA GLY A 309 -4.64 -4.60 -21.21
C GLY A 309 -3.83 -3.46 -21.82
N SER A 310 -4.38 -2.86 -22.88
CA SER A 310 -3.69 -1.82 -23.66
C SER A 310 -3.66 -0.44 -22.98
N GLN A 311 -4.55 -0.18 -22.01
CA GLN A 311 -4.63 1.10 -21.30
C GLN A 311 -3.48 1.25 -20.30
N LYS A 312 -2.45 2.02 -20.66
CA LYS A 312 -1.21 2.15 -19.87
C LYS A 312 -1.40 2.75 -18.47
N ARG A 313 -2.40 3.63 -18.28
CA ARG A 313 -2.69 4.30 -17.00
C ARG A 313 -3.38 3.37 -15.99
N LEU A 314 -3.99 2.27 -16.42
CA LEU A 314 -4.61 1.35 -15.48
C LEU A 314 -3.56 0.46 -14.82
N ILE A 315 -3.74 0.21 -13.52
CA ILE A 315 -2.80 -0.55 -12.69
C ILE A 315 -3.40 -1.84 -12.13
N LYS A 316 -4.66 -1.78 -11.68
CA LYS A 316 -5.40 -2.92 -11.11
C LYS A 316 -6.87 -2.90 -11.50
N ILE A 317 -7.52 -4.04 -11.37
CA ILE A 317 -8.97 -4.19 -11.43
C ILE A 317 -9.41 -4.73 -10.08
N PHE A 318 -10.28 -3.97 -9.42
CA PHE A 318 -11.01 -4.42 -8.24
C PHE A 318 -12.39 -4.87 -8.65
N LYS A 319 -12.81 -6.03 -8.13
CA LYS A 319 -14.16 -6.53 -8.33
C LYS A 319 -14.77 -6.94 -7.01
N SER A 320 -16.06 -6.68 -6.86
CA SER A 320 -16.82 -7.17 -5.72
C SER A 320 -18.23 -7.58 -6.11
N GLU A 321 -18.68 -8.69 -5.53
CA GLU A 321 -20.08 -9.11 -5.55
C GLU A 321 -20.56 -9.18 -4.10
N ILE A 322 -21.42 -8.25 -3.71
CA ILE A 322 -21.83 -8.02 -2.32
C ILE A 322 -23.26 -8.50 -2.13
N THR A 323 -23.50 -9.37 -1.16
CA THR A 323 -24.83 -9.90 -0.88
C THR A 323 -25.59 -8.98 0.08
N ILE A 324 -26.62 -8.30 -0.42
CA ILE A 324 -27.48 -7.38 0.35
C ILE A 324 -28.76 -8.12 0.77
N PRO A 325 -29.15 -8.08 2.05
CA PRO A 325 -30.38 -8.74 2.52
C PRO A 325 -31.64 -8.11 1.91
N PHE A 326 -32.59 -8.96 1.52
CA PHE A 326 -33.91 -8.58 0.99
C PHE A 326 -35.00 -9.24 1.84
N ASP A 327 -35.79 -8.44 2.57
CA ASP A 327 -36.76 -8.96 3.55
C ASP A 327 -38.12 -9.28 2.92
N ARG A 328 -38.30 -8.99 1.63
CA ARG A 328 -39.54 -9.19 0.88
C ARG A 328 -40.74 -8.43 1.46
N LYS A 329 -40.49 -7.25 2.00
CA LYS A 329 -41.58 -6.37 2.46
C LYS A 329 -42.17 -5.59 1.26
N PRO A 330 -43.46 -5.25 1.28
CA PRO A 330 -44.07 -4.43 0.22
C PRO A 330 -43.38 -3.08 0.00
N SER A 331 -42.75 -2.56 1.05
CA SER A 331 -41.86 -1.42 0.99
C SER A 331 -40.68 -1.68 1.93
N GLU A 332 -39.47 -1.58 1.39
CA GLU A 332 -38.25 -1.67 2.17
C GLU A 332 -37.20 -0.70 1.65
N SER A 333 -36.29 -0.33 2.55
CA SER A 333 -35.21 0.60 2.28
C SER A 333 -33.93 0.06 2.89
N ARG A 334 -32.84 0.10 2.12
CA ARG A 334 -31.49 -0.25 2.57
C ARG A 334 -30.60 0.96 2.47
N ASP A 335 -30.14 1.43 3.62
CA ASP A 335 -29.21 2.55 3.73
C ASP A 335 -27.77 2.06 3.67
N LEU A 336 -27.03 2.60 2.70
CA LEU A 336 -25.61 2.41 2.48
C LEU A 336 -24.91 3.78 2.49
N THR A 337 -23.60 3.77 2.72
CA THR A 337 -22.80 4.99 2.71
C THR A 337 -21.56 4.77 1.86
N PHE A 338 -21.36 5.62 0.86
CA PHE A 338 -20.11 5.76 0.14
C PHE A 338 -19.18 6.72 0.87
N TYR A 339 -17.88 6.43 0.84
CA TYR A 339 -16.82 7.40 1.08
C TYR A 339 -15.91 7.42 -0.15
N PHE A 340 -15.73 8.61 -0.75
CA PHE A 340 -14.78 8.85 -1.82
C PHE A 340 -13.83 9.95 -1.37
N GLY A 341 -12.61 9.59 -1.00
CA GLY A 341 -11.74 10.59 -0.38
C GLY A 341 -10.32 10.14 -0.08
N PRO A 342 -9.56 11.02 0.57
CA PRO A 342 -8.16 10.79 0.90
C PRO A 342 -7.96 9.76 2.01
N ASN A 343 -6.85 9.04 1.97
CA ASN A 343 -6.36 8.16 3.03
C ASN A 343 -5.60 8.96 4.08
N HIS A 344 -6.26 9.95 4.67
CA HIS A 344 -5.72 10.76 5.76
C HIS A 344 -6.24 10.24 7.10
N TYR A 345 -5.35 9.83 8.00
CA TYR A 345 -5.71 9.17 9.27
C TYR A 345 -6.79 9.93 10.06
N ASN A 346 -6.59 11.23 10.30
CA ASN A 346 -7.53 12.05 11.06
C ASN A 346 -8.84 12.32 10.31
N THR A 347 -8.81 12.37 8.97
CA THR A 347 -10.04 12.52 8.17
C THR A 347 -10.86 11.24 8.28
N LEU A 348 -10.24 10.07 8.08
CA LEU A 348 -10.89 8.77 8.13
C LEU A 348 -11.49 8.48 9.51
N ALA A 349 -10.74 8.75 10.59
CA ALA A 349 -11.21 8.55 11.96
C ALA A 349 -12.46 9.38 12.30
N LYS A 350 -12.68 10.51 11.62
CA LYS A 350 -13.85 11.39 11.81
C LYS A 350 -15.05 11.03 10.93
N GLN A 351 -14.97 10.00 10.08
CA GLN A 351 -16.05 9.67 9.15
C GLN A 351 -17.23 8.93 9.80
N GLU A 352 -17.16 8.58 11.09
CA GLU A 352 -18.18 7.76 11.79
C GLU A 352 -18.37 6.39 11.11
N MET A 353 -17.28 5.87 10.53
CA MET A 353 -17.22 4.56 9.90
C MET A 353 -16.28 3.68 10.73
N PRO A 354 -16.73 2.51 11.24
CA PRO A 354 -15.93 1.71 12.17
C PRO A 354 -14.55 1.32 11.61
N ASP A 355 -13.48 1.60 12.36
CA ASP A 355 -12.08 1.30 12.04
C ASP A 355 -11.58 1.78 10.66
N LEU A 356 -12.24 2.78 10.06
CA LEU A 356 -11.89 3.25 8.71
C LEU A 356 -10.45 3.79 8.64
N GLU A 357 -9.92 4.32 9.74
CA GLU A 357 -8.55 4.81 9.81
C GLU A 357 -7.48 3.71 9.64
N LYS A 358 -7.85 2.43 9.75
CA LYS A 358 -6.97 1.29 9.43
C LYS A 358 -6.65 1.18 7.93
N LEU A 359 -7.34 1.91 7.06
CA LEU A 359 -6.95 2.06 5.64
C LEU A 359 -5.58 2.71 5.47
N VAL A 360 -5.06 3.41 6.49
CA VAL A 360 -3.69 3.95 6.48
C VAL A 360 -2.75 2.89 7.09
N PRO A 361 -1.83 2.29 6.31
CA PRO A 361 -0.99 1.19 6.79
C PRO A 361 0.16 1.69 7.68
N LEU A 362 -0.17 2.11 8.90
CA LEU A 362 0.78 2.66 9.89
C LEU A 362 1.75 1.61 10.50
N GLY A 363 1.60 0.34 10.15
CA GLY A 363 2.41 -0.77 10.67
C GLY A 363 1.74 -1.52 11.84
N TRP A 364 2.24 -2.72 12.13
CA TRP A 364 1.67 -3.62 13.13
C TRP A 364 2.21 -3.34 14.54
N GLY A 365 1.43 -3.69 15.57
CA GLY A 365 1.84 -3.66 16.98
C GLY A 365 2.49 -2.34 17.41
N ILE A 366 3.74 -2.41 17.90
CA ILE A 366 4.48 -1.25 18.43
C ILE A 366 4.74 -0.17 17.37
N PHE A 367 4.89 -0.54 16.09
CA PHE A 367 5.19 0.43 15.03
C PHE A 367 3.98 1.33 14.75
N GLY A 368 2.78 0.73 14.67
CA GLY A 368 1.52 1.47 14.56
C GLY A 368 1.24 2.34 15.80
N TRP A 369 1.58 1.84 17.00
CA TRP A 369 1.47 2.60 18.25
C TRP A 369 2.35 3.87 18.23
N ILE A 370 3.62 3.75 17.83
CA ILE A 370 4.54 4.90 17.70
C ILE A 370 3.97 5.91 16.70
N ASN A 371 3.50 5.45 15.54
CA ASN A 371 2.95 6.33 14.52
C ASN A 371 1.70 7.09 15.00
N ARG A 372 0.77 6.38 15.64
CA ARG A 372 -0.51 6.93 16.12
C ARG A 372 -0.33 7.92 17.27
N PHE A 373 0.53 7.61 18.23
CA PHE A 373 0.62 8.39 19.49
C PHE A 373 1.80 9.36 19.56
N ALA A 374 2.84 9.19 18.75
CA ALA A 374 3.99 10.09 18.74
C ALA A 374 4.12 10.84 17.41
N VAL A 375 4.20 10.12 16.29
CA VAL A 375 4.58 10.70 15.00
C VAL A 375 3.50 11.62 14.46
N ILE A 376 2.28 11.10 14.28
CA ILE A 376 1.16 11.86 13.71
C ILE A 376 0.83 13.10 14.56
N PRO A 377 0.75 13.03 15.90
CA PRO A 377 0.51 14.23 16.72
C PRO A 377 1.61 15.28 16.60
N ILE A 378 2.89 14.89 16.65
CA ILE A 378 4.02 15.83 16.52
C ILE A 378 4.04 16.44 15.12
N PHE A 379 3.83 15.63 14.09
CA PHE A 379 3.82 16.07 12.69
C PHE A 379 2.70 17.08 12.43
N ASN A 380 1.47 16.81 12.92
CA ASN A 380 0.35 17.74 12.83
C ASN A 380 0.57 19.02 13.64
N PHE A 381 1.14 18.91 14.85
CA PHE A 381 1.49 20.07 15.66
C PHE A 381 2.46 20.99 14.91
N LEU A 382 3.54 20.44 14.35
CA LEU A 382 4.51 21.19 13.56
C LEU A 382 3.89 21.78 12.28
N GLY A 383 3.01 21.02 11.61
CA GLY A 383 2.28 21.47 10.42
C GLY A 383 1.31 22.62 10.68
N GLY A 384 0.86 22.80 11.92
CA GLY A 384 0.07 23.97 12.32
C GLY A 384 0.85 25.28 12.30
N PHE A 385 2.18 25.24 12.44
CA PHE A 385 3.04 26.45 12.50
C PHE A 385 3.95 26.62 11.27
N ILE A 386 4.25 25.54 10.54
CA ILE A 386 5.26 25.52 9.49
C ILE A 386 4.64 25.03 8.19
N ALA A 387 4.74 25.84 7.13
CA ALA A 387 4.21 25.49 5.81
C ALA A 387 5.12 24.52 5.02
N SER A 388 6.43 24.50 5.29
CA SER A 388 7.39 23.64 4.60
C SER A 388 7.47 22.26 5.23
N TYR A 389 6.92 21.26 4.54
CA TYR A 389 6.93 19.87 5.00
C TYR A 389 8.34 19.29 5.13
N GLY A 390 9.32 19.71 4.33
CA GLY A 390 10.71 19.31 4.53
C GLY A 390 11.27 19.81 5.87
N LEU A 391 10.94 21.03 6.29
CA LEU A 391 11.33 21.54 7.62
C LEU A 391 10.60 20.81 8.75
N ILE A 392 9.34 20.39 8.54
CA ILE A 392 8.64 19.53 9.50
C ILE A 392 9.38 18.22 9.68
N ILE A 393 9.82 17.57 8.59
CA ILE A 393 10.62 16.34 8.65
C ILE A 393 11.94 16.59 9.41
N PHE A 394 12.61 17.72 9.13
CA PHE A 394 13.83 18.12 9.83
C PHE A 394 13.62 18.21 11.35
N LEU A 395 12.61 18.95 11.79
CA LEU A 395 12.32 19.16 13.21
C LEU A 395 11.83 17.88 13.89
N LEU A 396 10.98 17.09 13.21
CA LEU A 396 10.55 15.77 13.70
C LEU A 396 11.77 14.88 13.97
N THR A 397 12.70 14.81 13.01
CA THR A 397 13.93 14.02 13.14
C THR A 397 14.80 14.52 14.29
N LEU A 398 14.93 15.85 14.43
CA LEU A 398 15.68 16.48 15.52
C LEU A 398 15.07 16.13 16.89
N ILE A 399 13.76 16.27 17.05
CA ILE A 399 13.03 15.94 18.29
C ILE A 399 13.26 14.47 18.66
N ILE A 400 13.09 13.55 17.72
CA ILE A 400 13.34 12.11 17.94
C ILE A 400 14.79 11.90 18.41
N LYS A 401 15.76 12.53 17.74
CA LYS A 401 17.18 12.40 18.11
C LYS A 401 17.51 12.99 19.48
N LEU A 402 16.84 14.08 19.88
CA LEU A 402 16.98 14.69 21.20
C LEU A 402 16.40 13.81 22.31
N VAL A 403 15.21 13.24 22.10
CA VAL A 403 14.60 12.30 23.05
C VAL A 403 15.48 11.06 23.25
N LEU A 404 16.09 10.56 22.18
CA LEU A 404 17.01 9.42 22.24
C LEU A 404 18.42 9.79 22.72
N PHE A 405 18.76 11.08 22.84
CA PHE A 405 20.12 11.55 23.13
C PHE A 405 20.72 10.98 24.44
N PRO A 406 19.98 10.90 25.57
CA PRO A 406 20.53 10.32 26.80
C PRO A 406 20.96 8.86 26.63
N LEU A 407 20.26 8.12 25.76
CA LEU A 407 20.54 6.72 25.47
C LEU A 407 21.69 6.58 24.48
N THR A 408 21.73 7.41 23.43
CA THR A 408 22.86 7.43 22.49
C THR A 408 24.16 7.83 23.20
N TYR A 409 24.11 8.78 24.15
CA TYR A 409 25.25 9.15 25.00
C TYR A 409 25.79 7.96 25.80
N LYS A 410 24.92 7.20 26.48
CA LYS A 410 25.33 6.01 27.26
C LYS A 410 25.97 4.93 26.38
N SER A 411 25.43 4.69 25.19
CA SER A 411 26.03 3.75 24.25
C SER A 411 27.36 4.23 23.67
N TYR A 412 27.45 5.52 23.37
CA TYR A 412 28.70 6.13 22.93
C TYR A 412 29.79 5.95 23.98
N LEU A 413 29.49 6.22 25.26
CA LEU A 413 30.39 5.98 26.38
C LEU A 413 30.80 4.52 26.49
N SER A 414 29.86 3.58 26.30
CA SER A 414 30.16 2.15 26.26
C SER A 414 31.14 1.80 25.13
N THR A 415 30.94 2.38 23.95
CA THR A 415 31.82 2.19 22.79
C THR A 415 33.19 2.80 23.00
N ALA A 416 33.28 3.98 23.62
CA ALA A 416 34.55 4.59 23.99
C ALA A 416 35.34 3.71 24.97
N LYS A 417 34.69 3.13 25.99
CA LYS A 417 35.30 2.17 26.92
C LYS A 417 35.89 0.96 26.18
N MET A 418 35.17 0.41 25.19
CA MET A 418 35.66 -0.71 24.38
C MET A 418 36.85 -0.31 23.50
N LYS A 419 36.80 0.88 22.88
CA LYS A 419 37.90 1.41 22.06
C LYS A 419 39.20 1.53 22.85
N VAL A 420 39.12 2.03 24.09
CA VAL A 420 40.26 2.16 25.02
C VAL A 420 40.85 0.80 25.42
N LEU A 421 40.04 -0.27 25.45
CA LEU A 421 40.48 -1.63 25.73
C LEU A 421 41.05 -2.36 24.51
N LYS A 422 40.97 -1.76 23.31
CA LYS A 422 41.42 -2.37 22.06
C LYS A 422 42.86 -2.92 22.11
N PRO A 423 43.87 -2.23 22.67
CA PRO A 423 45.23 -2.78 22.73
C PRO A 423 45.30 -4.11 23.49
N GLN A 424 44.55 -4.24 24.60
CA GLN A 424 44.50 -5.47 25.40
C GLN A 424 43.74 -6.59 24.66
N ILE A 425 42.75 -6.24 23.84
CA ILE A 425 42.05 -7.18 22.96
C ILE A 425 42.96 -7.66 21.83
N ASP A 426 43.75 -6.76 21.25
CA ASP A 426 44.72 -7.08 20.20
C ASP A 426 45.83 -8.00 20.74
N GLU A 427 46.27 -7.82 22.00
CA GLU A 427 47.17 -8.76 22.69
C GLU A 427 46.53 -10.15 22.88
N ILE A 428 45.26 -10.24 23.26
CA ILE A 428 44.52 -11.51 23.35
C ILE A 428 44.47 -12.19 21.97
N ASN A 429 44.21 -11.40 20.92
CA ASN A 429 44.15 -11.90 19.54
C ASN A 429 45.52 -12.35 19.00
N ALA A 430 46.62 -11.75 19.47
CA ALA A 430 47.97 -12.16 19.10
C ALA A 430 48.40 -13.44 19.82
N ARG A 431 47.93 -13.67 21.06
CA ARG A 431 48.26 -14.87 21.85
C ARG A 431 47.47 -16.11 21.43
N ILE A 432 46.23 -15.95 20.95
CA ILE A 432 45.35 -17.08 20.61
C ILE A 432 45.26 -17.26 19.09
N PRO A 433 45.54 -18.45 18.54
CA PRO A 433 45.50 -18.73 17.10
C PRO A 433 44.19 -18.33 16.38
N LYS A 434 44.30 -18.02 15.07
CA LYS A 434 43.19 -17.52 14.21
C LYS A 434 42.08 -18.54 13.92
N ASP A 435 42.36 -19.80 14.15
CA ASP A 435 41.50 -20.98 14.07
C ASP A 435 40.64 -21.16 15.33
N LYS A 436 41.09 -20.67 16.49
CA LYS A 436 40.39 -20.79 17.78
C LYS A 436 39.49 -19.60 18.09
N THR A 437 38.53 -19.31 17.21
CA THR A 437 37.64 -18.14 17.32
C THR A 437 36.83 -18.12 18.61
N MET A 438 36.38 -19.28 19.10
CA MET A 438 35.61 -19.38 20.34
C MET A 438 36.44 -19.03 21.59
N GLU A 439 37.69 -19.49 21.67
CA GLU A 439 38.59 -19.15 22.79
C GLU A 439 38.90 -17.65 22.81
N ARG A 440 39.11 -17.02 21.65
CA ARG A 440 39.27 -15.55 21.54
C ARG A 440 38.05 -14.78 22.02
N GLN A 441 36.85 -15.21 21.62
CA GLN A 441 35.62 -14.59 22.09
C GLN A 441 35.45 -14.74 23.60
N GLN A 442 35.74 -15.91 24.17
CA GLN A 442 35.66 -16.14 25.62
C GLN A 442 36.67 -15.30 26.42
N ALA A 443 37.93 -15.24 25.98
CA ALA A 443 38.96 -14.43 26.63
C ALA A 443 38.63 -12.92 26.58
N THR A 444 38.11 -12.46 25.44
CA THR A 444 37.63 -11.08 25.26
C THR A 444 36.45 -10.76 26.19
N MET A 445 35.48 -11.67 26.31
CA MET A 445 34.34 -11.50 27.22
C MET A 445 34.76 -11.54 28.69
N ALA A 446 35.74 -12.37 29.05
CA ALA A 446 36.31 -12.40 30.40
C ALA A 446 36.99 -11.07 30.76
N LEU A 447 37.74 -10.48 29.82
CA LEU A 447 38.32 -9.14 29.99
C LEU A 447 37.24 -8.09 30.23
N TYR A 448 36.18 -8.07 29.40
CA TYR A 448 35.05 -7.15 29.57
C TYR A 448 34.33 -7.31 30.91
N LYS A 449 34.15 -8.55 31.37
CA LYS A 449 33.57 -8.82 32.68
C LYS A 449 34.48 -8.29 33.81
N LYS A 450 35.80 -8.45 33.69
CA LYS A 450 36.78 -8.02 34.69
C LYS A 450 36.87 -6.49 34.81
N VAL A 451 36.69 -5.75 33.71
CA VAL A 451 36.73 -4.28 33.69
C VAL A 451 35.35 -3.62 33.84
N GLY A 452 34.28 -4.42 33.96
CA GLY A 452 32.91 -3.93 34.14
C GLY A 452 32.31 -3.25 32.90
N VAL A 453 32.70 -3.69 31.70
CA VAL A 453 32.19 -3.15 30.42
C VAL A 453 31.17 -4.12 29.83
N ASN A 454 29.99 -3.61 29.44
CA ASN A 454 28.98 -4.40 28.76
C ASN A 454 29.09 -4.21 27.23
N PRO A 455 29.46 -5.25 26.46
CA PRO A 455 29.57 -5.14 25.00
C PRO A 455 28.23 -4.84 24.32
N LEU A 456 27.10 -5.23 24.93
CA LEU A 456 25.75 -4.94 24.41
C LEU A 456 25.34 -3.47 24.62
N GLY A 457 26.05 -2.71 25.45
CA GLY A 457 25.80 -1.28 25.62
C GLY A 457 25.95 -0.49 24.32
N GLY A 458 26.77 -0.97 23.38
CA GLY A 458 26.99 -0.34 22.08
C GLY A 458 25.83 -0.52 21.10
N CYS A 459 25.12 -1.65 21.13
CA CYS A 459 24.00 -1.93 20.21
C CYS A 459 22.63 -1.49 20.75
N LEU A 460 22.54 -1.09 22.03
CA LEU A 460 21.30 -0.67 22.66
C LEU A 460 20.56 0.49 21.93
N PRO A 461 21.23 1.54 21.42
CA PRO A 461 20.54 2.59 20.67
C PRO A 461 19.98 2.08 19.36
N MET A 462 20.69 1.16 18.69
CA MET A 462 20.20 0.58 17.45
C MET A 462 18.93 -0.23 17.72
N ALA A 463 18.91 -1.07 18.75
CA ALA A 463 17.73 -1.84 19.13
C ALA A 463 16.50 -0.97 19.43
N LEU A 464 16.67 0.15 20.15
CA LEU A 464 15.56 1.06 20.44
C LEU A 464 15.19 1.96 19.24
N GLN A 465 16.14 2.25 18.36
CA GLN A 465 15.89 3.03 17.16
C GLN A 465 15.14 2.22 16.09
N MET A 466 15.30 0.88 16.05
CA MET A 466 14.63 0.02 15.06
C MET A 466 13.10 0.22 15.04
N PRO A 467 12.36 0.22 16.17
CA PRO A 467 10.94 0.52 16.17
C PRO A 467 10.56 1.87 15.57
N ILE A 468 11.32 2.92 15.88
CA ILE A 468 11.09 4.27 15.34
C ILE A 468 11.39 4.29 13.84
N LEU A 469 12.41 3.56 13.41
CA LEU A 469 12.77 3.42 12.01
C LEU A 469 11.66 2.78 11.19
N PHE A 470 11.12 1.66 11.65
CA PHE A 470 10.00 0.98 10.99
C PHE A 470 8.72 1.81 11.02
N ALA A 471 8.48 2.55 12.11
CA ALA A 471 7.38 3.50 12.18
C ALA A 471 7.50 4.56 11.07
N MET A 472 8.66 5.19 10.92
CA MET A 472 8.92 6.15 9.83
C MET A 472 8.79 5.52 8.45
N PHE A 473 9.31 4.30 8.28
CA PHE A 473 9.23 3.55 7.03
C PHE A 473 7.80 3.31 6.57
N ARG A 474 6.85 3.14 7.50
CA ARG A 474 5.43 3.01 7.21
C ARG A 474 4.70 4.35 7.11
N PHE A 475 5.12 5.34 7.87
CA PHE A 475 4.49 6.66 7.89
C PHE A 475 4.73 7.44 6.59
N PHE A 476 5.97 7.56 6.14
CA PHE A 476 6.32 8.42 5.00
C PHE A 476 5.61 8.05 3.69
N PRO A 477 5.59 6.76 3.26
CA PRO A 477 4.87 6.35 2.05
C PRO A 477 3.34 6.52 2.09
N ALA A 478 2.76 6.48 3.29
CA ALA A 478 1.31 6.50 3.50
C ALA A 478 0.77 7.89 3.85
N SER A 479 1.64 8.86 4.16
CA SER A 479 1.26 10.21 4.56
C SER A 479 0.91 11.05 3.33
N ILE A 480 -0.39 11.25 3.12
CA ILE A 480 -0.92 12.11 2.06
C ILE A 480 -0.53 13.59 2.25
N GLU A 481 -0.21 14.00 3.47
CA GLU A 481 0.21 15.36 3.79
C GLU A 481 1.52 15.74 3.06
N LEU A 482 2.37 14.76 2.77
CA LEU A 482 3.61 14.92 2.02
C LEU A 482 3.43 14.91 0.51
N ARG A 483 2.25 14.49 0.04
CA ARG A 483 1.95 14.36 -1.37
C ARG A 483 2.00 15.70 -2.07
N GLN A 484 2.76 15.76 -3.16
CA GLN A 484 2.99 16.96 -3.96
C GLN A 484 3.53 18.15 -3.16
N LYS A 485 4.25 17.88 -2.07
CA LYS A 485 4.97 18.92 -1.32
C LYS A 485 6.41 18.93 -1.78
N SER A 486 6.85 20.07 -2.30
CA SER A 486 8.23 20.26 -2.75
C SER A 486 9.16 20.64 -1.59
N PHE A 487 10.42 20.23 -1.70
CA PHE A 487 11.48 20.65 -0.80
C PHE A 487 12.85 20.48 -1.47
N LEU A 488 13.68 21.53 -1.43
CA LEU A 488 14.96 21.59 -2.14
C LEU A 488 14.78 21.25 -3.63
N TRP A 489 15.40 20.17 -4.12
CA TRP A 489 15.27 19.69 -5.51
C TRP A 489 14.12 18.69 -5.70
N ALA A 490 13.56 18.13 -4.63
CA ALA A 490 12.45 17.20 -4.73
C ALA A 490 11.15 17.97 -5.00
N THR A 491 10.47 17.63 -6.09
CA THR A 491 9.17 18.21 -6.42
C THR A 491 8.03 17.61 -5.61
N ASP A 492 8.21 16.39 -5.10
CA ASP A 492 7.22 15.66 -4.32
C ASP A 492 7.89 14.78 -3.25
N LEU A 493 7.63 15.07 -1.97
CA LEU A 493 8.16 14.32 -0.83
C LEU A 493 7.55 12.91 -0.67
N SER A 494 6.37 12.64 -1.25
CA SER A 494 5.75 11.31 -1.20
C SER A 494 6.15 10.41 -2.36
N SER A 495 6.84 10.96 -3.37
CA SER A 495 7.39 10.25 -4.52
C SER A 495 8.91 10.35 -4.58
N TYR A 496 9.53 9.68 -5.54
CA TYR A 496 10.98 9.69 -5.73
C TYR A 496 11.49 11.00 -6.35
N ASP A 497 12.70 11.40 -5.99
CA ASP A 497 13.32 12.68 -6.40
C ASP A 497 14.32 12.49 -7.56
N SER A 498 13.81 12.33 -8.78
CA SER A 498 14.68 12.18 -9.96
C SER A 498 15.42 13.46 -10.32
N VAL A 499 16.76 13.42 -10.26
CA VAL A 499 17.66 14.47 -10.76
C VAL A 499 18.18 14.16 -12.17
N TRP A 500 18.24 12.87 -12.53
CA TRP A 500 18.62 12.42 -13.87
C TRP A 500 17.82 11.18 -14.25
N ASN A 501 17.22 11.17 -15.45
CA ASN A 501 16.59 10.00 -16.06
C ASN A 501 17.47 9.44 -17.19
N PHE A 502 17.59 8.12 -17.29
CA PHE A 502 18.40 7.46 -18.31
C PHE A 502 17.68 7.26 -19.65
N GLY A 503 16.34 7.29 -19.64
CA GLY A 503 15.51 7.02 -20.83
C GLY A 503 15.31 5.53 -21.14
N TYR A 504 15.90 4.64 -20.34
CA TYR A 504 15.69 3.19 -20.35
C TYR A 504 15.71 2.67 -18.91
N ASP A 505 15.04 1.54 -18.67
CA ASP A 505 14.96 0.93 -17.35
C ASP A 505 16.18 0.03 -17.07
N ILE A 506 16.90 0.31 -15.98
CA ILE A 506 18.00 -0.53 -15.53
C ILE A 506 17.43 -1.57 -14.55
N PRO A 507 17.61 -2.88 -14.79
CA PRO A 507 17.12 -3.92 -13.90
C PRO A 507 17.56 -3.67 -12.45
N PHE A 508 16.60 -3.75 -11.52
CA PHE A 508 16.77 -3.53 -10.07
C PHE A 508 17.11 -2.10 -9.62
N TYR A 509 17.45 -1.17 -10.52
CA TYR A 509 17.75 0.23 -10.17
C TYR A 509 16.62 1.19 -10.56
N GLY A 510 15.96 0.93 -11.68
CA GLY A 510 14.96 1.80 -12.28
C GLY A 510 15.52 2.66 -13.41
N ASP A 511 14.72 3.63 -13.84
CA ASP A 511 14.97 4.51 -14.99
C ASP A 511 15.58 5.87 -14.64
N HIS A 512 15.86 6.12 -13.34
CA HIS A 512 16.28 7.42 -12.84
C HIS A 512 17.28 7.35 -11.69
N VAL A 513 17.78 8.50 -11.27
CA VAL A 513 18.67 8.67 -10.11
C VAL A 513 18.03 9.60 -9.09
N SER A 514 17.76 9.06 -7.90
CA SER A 514 17.23 9.80 -6.76
C SER A 514 18.35 10.37 -5.89
N LEU A 515 18.45 11.71 -5.81
CA LEU A 515 19.56 12.38 -5.15
C LEU A 515 19.49 12.26 -3.62
N PHE A 516 18.32 12.33 -3.00
CA PHE A 516 18.18 12.04 -1.57
C PHE A 516 18.57 10.61 -1.25
N CYS A 517 18.24 9.65 -2.12
CA CYS A 517 18.65 8.25 -1.96
C CYS A 517 20.19 8.11 -2.05
N LEU A 518 20.84 8.79 -3.00
CA LEU A 518 22.30 8.83 -3.11
C LEU A 518 22.96 9.46 -1.87
N LEU A 519 22.46 10.61 -1.40
CA LEU A 519 23.00 11.29 -0.22
C LEU A 519 22.77 10.46 1.06
N MET A 520 21.61 9.84 1.19
CA MET A 520 21.33 8.87 2.25
C MET A 520 22.35 7.72 2.20
N THR A 521 22.60 7.15 1.03
CA THR A 521 23.55 6.05 0.85
C THR A 521 24.97 6.47 1.22
N ALA A 522 25.43 7.63 0.71
CA ALA A 522 26.74 8.18 1.03
C ALA A 522 26.89 8.44 2.54
N SER A 523 25.89 9.07 3.17
CA SER A 523 25.90 9.31 4.62
C SER A 523 25.91 7.99 5.40
N THR A 524 25.18 6.96 4.95
CA THR A 524 25.17 5.64 5.60
C THR A 524 26.51 4.93 5.47
N ILE A 525 27.19 5.02 4.31
CA ILE A 525 28.55 4.49 4.12
C ILE A 525 29.54 5.20 5.05
N ILE A 526 29.45 6.52 5.16
CA ILE A 526 30.28 7.32 6.09
C ILE A 526 30.00 6.91 7.54
N TYR A 527 28.73 6.72 7.91
CA TYR A 527 28.32 6.24 9.23
C TYR A 527 28.92 4.86 9.53
N THR A 528 28.77 3.90 8.61
CA THR A 528 29.36 2.56 8.71
C THR A 528 30.88 2.62 8.84
N TYR A 529 31.54 3.50 8.08
CA TYR A 529 32.98 3.70 8.19
C TYR A 529 33.41 4.21 9.56
N GLN A 530 32.72 5.21 10.09
CA GLN A 530 33.00 5.75 11.42
C GLN A 530 32.74 4.71 12.52
N GLN A 531 31.64 3.96 12.42
CA GLN A 531 31.30 2.92 13.38
C GLN A 531 32.34 1.80 13.39
N ASN A 532 32.82 1.38 12.22
CA ASN A 532 33.89 0.37 12.10
C ASN A 532 35.22 0.83 12.73
N LYS A 533 35.54 2.13 12.66
CA LYS A 533 36.73 2.67 13.35
C LYS A 533 36.57 2.67 14.87
N MET A 534 35.36 2.94 15.35
CA MET A 534 35.07 3.03 16.77
C MET A 534 34.90 1.68 17.45
N ASN A 535 34.33 0.70 16.75
CA ASN A 535 34.05 -0.63 17.28
C ASN A 535 34.65 -1.72 16.38
N PRO A 536 35.98 -1.91 16.39
CA PRO A 536 36.64 -2.87 15.51
C PRO A 536 36.28 -4.34 15.81
N GLN A 537 35.66 -4.65 16.95
CA GLN A 537 35.23 -6.02 17.25
C GLN A 537 34.08 -6.51 16.37
N SER A 538 33.22 -5.62 15.86
CA SER A 538 32.20 -6.01 14.87
C SER A 538 32.84 -6.50 13.56
N THR A 539 34.11 -6.20 13.31
CA THR A 539 34.84 -6.65 12.12
C THR A 539 35.66 -7.93 12.31
N SER A 540 35.59 -8.55 13.49
CA SER A 540 36.35 -9.77 13.83
C SER A 540 35.82 -11.04 13.14
N ILE A 541 34.59 -11.02 12.62
CA ILE A 541 34.01 -12.08 11.82
C ILE A 541 34.39 -11.85 10.34
N PRO A 542 35.09 -12.80 9.68
CA PRO A 542 35.40 -12.71 8.25
C PRO A 542 34.12 -12.46 7.42
N GLY A 543 34.16 -11.51 6.49
CA GLY A 543 33.02 -11.18 5.61
C GLY A 543 32.01 -10.15 6.16
N MET A 544 31.89 -9.99 7.48
CA MET A 544 30.91 -9.06 8.07
C MET A 544 31.18 -7.60 7.72
N LYS A 545 32.46 -7.21 7.63
CA LYS A 545 32.86 -5.87 7.17
C LYS A 545 32.38 -5.60 5.74
N VAL A 546 32.50 -6.57 4.84
CA VAL A 546 32.05 -6.43 3.44
C VAL A 546 30.54 -6.28 3.40
N MET A 547 29.81 -7.12 4.13
CA MET A 547 28.35 -7.04 4.22
C MET A 547 27.86 -5.66 4.73
N MET A 548 28.54 -5.08 5.72
CA MET A 548 28.17 -3.75 6.25
C MET A 548 28.32 -2.62 5.23
N TYR A 549 29.31 -2.69 4.32
CA TYR A 549 29.47 -1.70 3.25
C TYR A 549 28.61 -2.02 2.02
N LEU A 550 28.29 -3.28 1.79
CA LEU A 550 27.42 -3.72 0.69
C LEU A 550 25.95 -3.35 0.93
N MET A 551 25.47 -3.45 2.17
CA MET A 551 24.05 -3.22 2.50
C MET A 551 23.56 -1.82 2.11
N PRO A 552 24.26 -0.70 2.42
CA PRO A 552 23.86 0.63 1.93
C PRO A 552 23.81 0.72 0.40
N VAL A 553 24.72 0.04 -0.29
CA VAL A 553 24.72 0.00 -1.76
C VAL A 553 23.51 -0.78 -2.26
N MET A 554 23.16 -1.93 -1.68
CA MET A 554 21.93 -2.65 -2.04
C MET A 554 20.67 -1.80 -1.78
N PHE A 555 20.64 -1.06 -0.67
CA PHE A 555 19.54 -0.16 -0.34
C PHE A 555 19.42 1.01 -1.31
N LEU A 556 20.51 1.45 -1.94
CA LEU A 556 20.43 2.42 -3.03
C LEU A 556 19.56 1.91 -4.18
N PHE A 557 19.80 0.68 -4.65
CA PHE A 557 19.00 0.06 -5.72
C PHE A 557 17.53 -0.09 -5.32
N MET A 558 17.26 -0.50 -4.08
CA MET A 558 15.90 -0.71 -3.60
C MET A 558 15.13 0.59 -3.32
N PHE A 559 15.79 1.61 -2.76
CA PHE A 559 15.15 2.86 -2.32
C PHE A 559 15.19 3.97 -3.37
N ASN A 560 15.82 3.75 -4.52
CA ASN A 560 15.85 4.74 -5.60
C ASN A 560 14.42 5.17 -6.01
N SER A 561 13.48 4.22 -6.09
CA SER A 561 12.07 4.47 -6.46
C SER A 561 11.13 4.71 -5.26
N TYR A 562 11.67 4.87 -4.03
CA TYR A 562 10.87 5.12 -2.82
C TYR A 562 10.59 6.61 -2.60
N ALA A 563 9.68 6.90 -1.67
CA ALA A 563 9.36 8.27 -1.25
C ALA A 563 10.61 9.04 -0.79
N SER A 564 10.88 10.19 -1.40
CA SER A 564 12.04 11.02 -1.14
C SER A 564 12.06 11.59 0.28
N GLY A 565 10.89 11.81 0.89
CA GLY A 565 10.77 12.22 2.29
C GLY A 565 11.35 11.19 3.27
N LEU A 566 11.25 9.90 2.96
CA LEU A 566 11.89 8.83 3.76
C LEU A 566 13.42 8.91 3.62
N SER A 567 13.93 9.00 2.40
CA SER A 567 15.37 9.12 2.13
C SER A 567 15.97 10.37 2.79
N TYR A 568 15.24 11.49 2.74
CA TYR A 568 15.61 12.72 3.42
C TYR A 568 15.63 12.57 4.94
N TYR A 569 14.63 11.91 5.55
CA TYR A 569 14.63 11.58 6.97
C TYR A 569 15.88 10.78 7.37
N TYR A 570 16.25 9.75 6.62
CA TYR A 570 17.44 8.94 6.91
C TYR A 570 18.73 9.77 6.81
N LEU A 571 18.85 10.61 5.77
CA LEU A 571 19.98 11.52 5.62
C LEU A 571 20.11 12.41 6.86
N LEU A 572 19.02 13.06 7.29
CA LEU A 572 19.01 13.89 8.49
C LEU A 572 19.34 13.11 9.76
N ALA A 573 18.79 11.90 9.90
CA ALA A 573 19.08 11.04 11.04
C ALA A 573 20.58 10.72 11.13
N ASN A 574 21.25 10.46 10.00
CA ASN A 574 22.70 10.25 9.94
C ASN A 574 23.47 11.54 10.25
N LEU A 575 23.09 12.68 9.68
CA LEU A 575 23.72 13.98 9.92
C LEU A 575 23.65 14.37 11.40
N PHE A 576 22.48 14.24 12.05
CA PHE A 576 22.36 14.49 13.48
C PHE A 576 23.16 13.49 14.31
N THR A 577 23.30 12.24 13.86
CA THR A 577 24.16 11.27 14.55
C THR A 577 25.63 11.68 14.47
N PHE A 578 26.08 12.23 13.35
CA PHE A 578 27.43 12.79 13.22
C PHE A 578 27.63 13.99 14.14
N ALA A 579 26.65 14.90 14.20
CA ALA A 579 26.68 16.04 15.10
C ALA A 579 26.75 15.58 16.57
N GLN A 580 25.87 14.66 16.98
CA GLN A 580 25.87 14.07 18.33
C GLN A 580 27.24 13.45 18.65
N MET A 581 27.79 12.63 17.76
CA MET A 581 29.10 12.02 17.97
C MET A 581 30.22 13.05 18.09
N TYR A 582 30.21 14.09 17.25
CA TYR A 582 31.18 15.18 17.32
C TYR A 582 31.13 15.89 18.69
N PHE A 583 29.93 16.24 19.17
CA PHE A 583 29.76 16.85 20.48
C PHE A 583 30.18 15.92 21.61
N ILE A 584 29.72 14.65 21.61
CA ILE A 584 30.04 13.70 22.69
C ILE A 584 31.54 13.45 22.77
N ARG A 585 32.25 13.32 21.63
CA ARG A 585 33.71 13.16 21.60
C ARG A 585 34.44 14.29 22.32
N ARG A 586 33.95 15.52 22.22
CA ARG A 586 34.55 16.68 22.88
C ARG A 586 34.42 16.63 24.40
N PHE A 587 33.42 15.94 24.93
CA PHE A 587 33.16 15.82 26.38
C PHE A 587 33.68 14.51 27.00
N VAL A 588 34.18 13.57 26.19
CA VAL A 588 34.62 12.25 26.66
C VAL A 588 36.14 12.15 26.64
N ASP A 589 36.76 12.17 27.82
CA ASP A 589 38.20 11.97 27.97
C ASP A 589 38.55 10.47 28.04
N GLU A 590 39.21 9.97 26.99
CA GLU A 590 39.63 8.58 26.85
C GLU A 590 40.67 8.15 27.90
N LYS A 591 41.52 9.07 28.38
CA LYS A 591 42.54 8.77 29.41
C LYS A 591 41.91 8.59 30.79
N ALA A 592 40.97 9.47 31.14
CA ALA A 592 40.20 9.35 32.37
C ALA A 592 39.37 8.06 32.40
N ILE A 593 38.86 7.63 31.24
CA ILE A 593 38.17 6.34 31.10
C ILE A 593 39.12 5.16 31.33
N LEU A 594 40.31 5.15 30.72
CA LEU A 594 41.30 4.08 30.90
C LEU A 594 41.72 3.93 32.37
N ALA A 595 41.95 5.05 33.07
CA ALA A 595 42.30 5.07 34.49
C ALA A 595 41.22 4.41 35.34
N LYS A 596 39.96 4.82 35.18
CA LYS A 596 38.80 4.22 35.88
C LYS A 596 38.62 2.73 35.56
N LEU A 597 38.87 2.31 34.32
CA LEU A 597 38.76 0.90 33.94
C LEU A 597 39.87 0.04 34.57
N ASN A 598 41.09 0.58 34.70
CA ASN A 598 42.20 -0.12 35.36
C ASN A 598 42.01 -0.21 36.88
N GLU A 599 41.39 0.80 37.51
CA GLU A 599 40.95 0.70 38.91
C GLU A 599 39.87 -0.38 39.08
N ASN A 600 38.91 -0.45 38.17
CA ASN A 600 37.88 -1.49 38.21
C ASN A 600 38.43 -2.91 38.07
N LYS A 601 39.58 -3.13 37.43
CA LYS A 601 40.25 -4.44 37.40
C LYS A 601 40.68 -4.93 38.79
N LYS A 602 40.89 -4.01 39.73
CA LYS A 602 41.29 -4.32 41.12
C LYS A 602 40.10 -4.73 41.99
N ASN A 603 38.88 -4.40 41.57
CA ASN A 603 37.66 -4.73 42.29
C ASN A 603 37.18 -6.16 41.96
N PRO A 604 36.62 -6.91 42.93
CA PRO A 604 36.07 -8.24 42.66
C PRO A 604 34.88 -8.15 41.69
N VAL A 605 34.82 -9.08 40.74
CA VAL A 605 33.75 -9.13 39.74
C VAL A 605 32.41 -9.41 40.41
N LYS A 606 31.55 -8.38 40.54
CA LYS A 606 30.18 -8.56 41.05
C LYS A 606 29.39 -9.45 40.07
N LYS A 607 28.95 -10.63 40.52
CA LYS A 607 28.10 -11.53 39.73
C LYS A 607 26.69 -10.94 39.62
N SER A 608 26.07 -11.05 38.44
CA SER A 608 24.65 -10.71 38.27
C SER A 608 23.75 -11.83 38.81
N LYS A 609 22.63 -11.49 39.44
CA LYS A 609 21.64 -12.46 39.96
C LYS A 609 21.17 -13.49 38.92
N PHE A 610 21.17 -13.11 37.64
CA PHE A 610 20.85 -14.02 36.54
C PHE A 610 21.95 -15.06 36.28
N GLN A 611 23.23 -14.65 36.38
CA GLN A 611 24.36 -15.57 36.24
C GLN A 611 24.45 -16.56 37.39
N GLU A 612 24.15 -16.13 38.62
CA GLU A 612 24.07 -17.04 39.78
C GLU A 612 22.97 -18.09 39.59
N ARG A 613 21.80 -17.69 39.06
CA ARG A 613 20.72 -18.63 38.71
C ARG A 613 21.12 -19.63 37.62
N LEU A 614 21.81 -19.19 36.58
CA LEU A 614 22.30 -20.07 35.51
C LEU A 614 23.39 -21.03 36.00
N GLU A 615 24.31 -20.58 36.85
CA GLU A 615 25.32 -21.44 37.48
C GLU A 615 24.68 -22.46 38.43
N LEU A 616 23.67 -22.07 39.20
CA LEU A 616 22.89 -22.98 40.04
C LEU A 616 22.16 -24.04 39.20
N MET A 617 21.50 -23.65 38.12
CA MET A 617 20.85 -24.61 37.19
C MET A 617 21.86 -25.54 36.51
N ALA A 618 23.05 -25.03 36.14
CA ALA A 618 24.11 -25.83 35.54
C ALA A 618 24.74 -26.82 36.54
N LYS A 619 24.93 -26.39 37.80
CA LYS A 619 25.38 -27.27 38.89
C LYS A 619 24.34 -28.35 39.21
N GLN A 620 23.05 -27.99 39.25
CA GLN A 620 21.95 -28.95 39.42
C GLN A 620 21.87 -29.97 38.27
N ARG A 621 22.17 -29.58 37.03
CA ARG A 621 22.24 -30.51 35.89
C ARG A 621 23.46 -31.43 35.92
N LYS A 622 24.61 -30.98 36.45
CA LYS A 622 25.81 -31.81 36.61
C LYS A 622 25.72 -32.80 37.78
N LEU A 623 24.86 -32.54 38.76
CA LEU A 623 24.57 -33.46 39.88
C LEU A 623 23.52 -34.54 39.55
N LYS A 624 22.88 -34.47 38.38
CA LYS A 624 21.89 -35.44 37.88
C LYS A 624 22.45 -36.40 36.80
N LYS A 625 23.73 -36.30 36.46
CA LYS A 625 24.51 -37.30 35.73
C LYS A 625 25.47 -37.95 36.71
#